data_AF-A0A2C5XEE3-F1
#
_entry.id   AF-A0A2C5XEE3-F1
#
_cell.length_a   1.000
_cell.length_b   1.000
_cell.length_c   1.000
_cell.angle_alpha   90.00
_cell.angle_beta   90.00
_cell.angle_gamma   90.00
#
_symmetry.space_group_name_H-M   'P 1'
#
loop_
_entity.id
_entity.type
_entity.pdbx_description
1 polymer ?
#
loop_
_entity_poly.entity_id
_entity_poly.type
_entity_poly.pdbx_seq_one_letter_code
_entity_poly.pdbx_strand_id
1 'polypeptide(L)'
;MPSPILARWKNALETPNIHSEIVVNLSPSNNIADAYRRFGLSPSTTNLAVVKVTFPTETNPVPPSSHVIWHHLSANVQGQAVSLTDDNIEAVTALAKVRKNYKINNSLGWLPEDEAACRPQLEALVVSSMALRSL
;
A
#
# COMPACT_ATOMS: atom_id res chain seq x y z
N MET A 1 16.20 -24.45 9.96
CA MET A 1 16.99 -23.58 9.05
C MET A 1 16.00 -22.62 8.40
N PRO A 2 16.05 -21.31 8.68
CA PRO A 2 15.17 -20.36 8.00
C PRO A 2 15.45 -20.41 6.49
N SER A 3 14.38 -20.36 5.68
CA SER A 3 14.52 -20.31 4.22
C SER A 3 15.50 -19.18 3.82
N PRO A 4 16.46 -19.42 2.92
CA PRO A 4 17.47 -18.42 2.53
C PRO A 4 16.87 -17.13 1.97
N ILE A 5 15.63 -17.18 1.47
CA ILE A 5 14.87 -16.00 1.06
C ILE A 5 14.55 -15.14 2.29
N LEU A 6 13.98 -15.73 3.36
CA LEU A 6 13.60 -14.99 4.57
C LEU A 6 14.80 -14.40 5.32
N ALA A 7 15.93 -15.09 5.31
CA ALA A 7 17.19 -14.57 5.86
C ALA A 7 17.72 -13.36 5.07
N ARG A 8 17.59 -13.36 3.73
CA ARG A 8 17.93 -12.19 2.89
C ARG A 8 17.05 -10.98 3.18
N TRP A 9 15.74 -11.17 3.35
CA TRP A 9 14.84 -10.04 3.62
C TRP A 9 15.05 -9.47 5.03
N LYS A 10 15.19 -10.30 6.07
CA LYS A 10 15.32 -9.82 7.45
C LYS A 10 16.48 -8.85 7.71
N ASN A 11 17.58 -8.96 6.97
CA ASN A 11 18.71 -8.03 7.05
C ASN A 11 18.59 -6.82 6.10
N ALA A 12 17.55 -6.76 5.28
CA ALA A 12 17.31 -5.72 4.29
C ALA A 12 16.05 -4.88 4.57
N LEU A 13 15.19 -5.27 5.52
CA LEU A 13 14.01 -4.49 5.89
C LEU A 13 14.38 -3.34 6.82
N GLU A 14 13.88 -2.15 6.51
CA GLU A 14 13.95 -0.99 7.41
C GLU A 14 12.89 -1.08 8.51
N THR A 15 11.88 -1.93 8.33
CA THR A 15 10.77 -2.14 9.27
C THR A 15 10.74 -3.55 9.89
N PRO A 16 10.02 -3.75 11.02
CA PRO A 16 10.04 -5.04 11.73
C PRO A 16 9.46 -6.24 10.95
N ASN A 17 8.66 -6.00 9.91
CA ASN A 17 8.03 -7.06 9.12
C ASN A 17 7.63 -6.58 7.72
N ILE A 18 7.37 -7.52 6.81
CA ILE A 18 7.02 -7.23 5.41
C ILE A 18 5.73 -6.42 5.24
N HIS A 19 4.75 -6.53 6.15
CA HIS A 19 3.48 -5.79 6.05
C HIS A 19 3.69 -4.31 6.31
N SER A 20 4.49 -4.00 7.34
CA SER A 20 4.99 -2.67 7.63
C SER A 20 5.81 -2.10 6.47
N GLU A 21 6.65 -2.92 5.85
CA GLU A 21 7.47 -2.53 4.72
C GLU A 21 6.62 -2.14 3.50
N ILE A 22 5.52 -2.85 3.24
CA ILE A 22 4.58 -2.51 2.16
C ILE A 22 4.02 -1.09 2.37
N VAL A 23 3.60 -0.75 3.59
CA VAL A 23 3.07 0.58 3.89
C VAL A 23 4.13 1.66 3.69
N VAL A 24 5.36 1.42 4.15
CA VAL A 24 6.48 2.36 3.99
C VAL A 24 6.84 2.58 2.52
N ASN A 25 6.83 1.53 1.70
CA ASN A 25 7.14 1.62 0.27
C ASN A 25 6.09 2.38 -0.56
N LEU A 26 4.88 2.61 -0.03
CA LEU A 26 3.92 3.50 -0.68
C LEU A 26 4.34 4.98 -0.59
N SER A 27 5.11 5.35 0.43
CA SER A 27 5.56 6.73 0.62
C SER A 27 6.73 7.06 -0.29
N PRO A 28 6.78 8.25 -0.92
CA PRO A 28 7.97 8.71 -1.64
C PRO A 28 9.07 9.24 -0.69
N SER A 29 8.87 9.16 0.63
CA SER A 29 9.79 9.64 1.66
C SER A 29 10.32 8.49 2.51
N ASN A 30 11.57 8.60 2.95
CA ASN A 30 12.21 7.66 3.89
C ASN A 30 11.78 7.87 5.36
N ASN A 31 10.89 8.83 5.63
CA ASN A 31 10.34 9.01 6.98
C ASN A 31 9.26 7.94 7.25
N ILE A 32 9.66 6.87 7.94
CA ILE A 32 8.79 5.75 8.32
C ILE A 32 7.56 6.22 9.11
N ALA A 33 7.72 7.14 10.06
CA ALA A 33 6.62 7.63 10.87
C ALA A 33 5.60 8.42 10.03
N ASP A 34 6.07 9.25 9.10
CA ASP A 34 5.20 9.98 8.18
C ASP A 34 4.50 9.04 7.19
N ALA A 35 5.18 7.98 6.74
CA ALA A 35 4.59 6.96 5.89
C ALA A 35 3.41 6.26 6.58
N TYR A 36 3.58 5.79 7.83
CA TYR A 36 2.47 5.23 8.61
C TYR A 36 1.34 6.22 8.82
N ARG A 37 1.65 7.49 9.08
CA ARG A 37 0.64 8.52 9.30
C ARG A 37 -0.20 8.80 8.04
N ARG A 38 0.38 8.68 6.84
CA ARG A 38 -0.29 9.02 5.57
C ARG A 38 -0.93 7.85 4.86
N PHE A 39 -0.29 6.68 4.91
CA PHE A 39 -0.65 5.49 4.14
C PHE A 39 -1.10 4.32 5.04
N GLY A 40 -0.81 4.40 6.35
CA GLY A 40 -1.29 3.44 7.33
C GLY A 40 -2.74 3.69 7.77
N LEU A 41 -3.20 2.84 8.68
CA LEU A 41 -4.53 2.95 9.28
C LEU A 41 -4.58 4.11 10.28
N SER A 42 -5.70 4.83 10.29
CA SER A 42 -5.99 5.88 11.28
C SER A 42 -7.40 5.69 11.86
N PRO A 43 -7.71 6.30 13.01
CA PRO A 43 -9.07 6.25 13.58
C PRO A 43 -10.16 6.84 12.65
N SER A 44 -9.78 7.67 11.68
CA SER A 44 -10.71 8.27 10.70
C SER A 44 -10.79 7.49 9.38
N THR A 45 -10.14 6.33 9.28
CA THR A 45 -10.18 5.50 8.06
C THR A 45 -11.56 4.88 7.88
N THR A 46 -12.22 5.20 6.77
CA THR A 46 -13.54 4.64 6.38
C THR A 46 -13.45 3.59 5.28
N ASN A 47 -12.42 3.67 4.43
CA ASN A 47 -12.14 2.73 3.35
C ASN A 47 -10.79 2.06 3.62
N LEU A 48 -10.74 0.73 3.55
CA LEU A 48 -9.56 -0.05 3.94
C LEU A 48 -9.19 -1.07 2.86
N ALA A 49 -7.94 -1.05 2.42
CA ALA A 49 -7.32 -2.14 1.68
C ALA A 49 -6.47 -2.98 2.65
N VAL A 50 -6.70 -4.31 2.68
CA VAL A 50 -5.95 -5.22 3.55
C VAL A 50 -5.07 -6.13 2.71
N VAL A 51 -3.76 -6.09 2.99
CA VAL A 51 -2.76 -6.91 2.29
C VAL A 51 -2.15 -7.92 3.25
N LYS A 52 -2.38 -9.22 3.00
CA LYS A 52 -1.78 -10.30 3.77
C LYS A 52 -0.80 -11.10 2.92
N VAL A 53 0.50 -10.86 3.14
CA VAL A 53 1.58 -11.72 2.64
C VAL A 53 1.70 -12.95 3.54
N THR A 54 1.76 -14.13 2.93
CA THR A 54 1.99 -15.40 3.64
C THR A 54 3.11 -16.18 2.98
N PHE A 55 3.87 -16.91 3.80
CA PHE A 55 4.95 -17.78 3.34
C PHE A 55 5.23 -18.82 4.44
N PRO A 56 5.78 -20.00 4.09
CA PRO A 56 6.21 -20.99 5.08
C PRO A 56 7.24 -20.41 6.05
N THR A 57 7.05 -20.63 7.36
CA THR A 57 8.04 -20.33 8.41
C THR A 57 8.35 -21.59 9.22
N GLU A 58 9.41 -21.55 10.04
CA GLU A 58 9.73 -22.67 10.95
C GLU A 58 8.57 -22.96 11.93
N THR A 59 7.83 -21.93 12.34
CA THR A 59 6.67 -22.03 13.23
C THR A 59 5.35 -22.33 12.52
N ASN A 60 5.26 -22.05 11.21
CA ASN A 60 4.09 -22.32 10.37
C ASN A 60 4.57 -22.82 9.00
N PRO A 61 4.87 -24.12 8.86
CA PRO A 61 5.40 -24.69 7.63
C PRO A 61 4.41 -24.62 6.47
N VAL A 62 3.11 -24.62 6.78
CA VAL A 62 2.02 -24.52 5.82
C VAL A 62 1.34 -23.16 6.00
N PRO A 63 1.39 -22.26 5.01
CA PRO A 63 0.67 -21.00 5.06
C PRO A 63 -0.84 -21.21 5.20
N PRO A 64 -1.57 -20.32 5.91
CA PRO A 64 -3.01 -20.41 6.01
C PRO A 64 -3.67 -20.27 4.63
N SER A 65 -4.76 -21.01 4.41
CA SER A 65 -5.53 -20.90 3.18
C SER A 65 -6.22 -19.53 3.08
N SER A 66 -6.58 -19.14 1.86
CA SER A 66 -7.34 -17.90 1.60
C SER A 66 -8.64 -17.84 2.40
N HIS A 67 -9.32 -18.97 2.60
CA HIS A 67 -10.54 -19.05 3.39
C HIS A 67 -10.30 -18.72 4.87
N VAL A 68 -9.24 -19.25 5.48
CA VAL A 68 -8.87 -18.96 6.88
C VAL A 68 -8.50 -17.49 7.03
N ILE A 69 -7.74 -16.94 6.08
CA ILE A 69 -7.39 -15.52 6.07
C ILE A 69 -8.66 -14.66 5.96
N TRP A 70 -9.56 -14.99 5.04
CA TRP A 70 -10.82 -14.28 4.85
C TRP A 70 -11.70 -14.30 6.10
N HIS A 71 -11.84 -15.47 6.73
CA HIS A 71 -12.59 -15.61 7.97
C HIS A 71 -12.02 -14.70 9.07
N HIS A 72 -10.69 -14.71 9.27
CA HIS A 72 -10.04 -13.82 10.23
C HIS A 72 -10.28 -12.34 9.92
N LEU A 73 -10.21 -11.94 8.64
CA LEU A 73 -10.46 -10.55 8.24
C LEU A 73 -11.90 -10.13 8.50
N SER A 74 -12.88 -10.93 8.07
CA SER A 74 -14.30 -10.65 8.25
C SER A 74 -14.74 -10.61 9.73
N ALA A 75 -14.08 -11.35 10.61
CA ALA A 75 -14.34 -11.31 12.04
C ALA A 75 -13.79 -10.05 12.75
N ASN A 76 -12.77 -9.38 12.18
CA ASN A 76 -12.07 -8.26 12.81
C ASN A 76 -12.31 -6.91 12.12
N VAL A 77 -12.74 -6.90 10.85
CA VAL A 77 -13.02 -5.68 10.09
C VAL A 77 -14.53 -5.43 10.07
N GLN A 78 -14.97 -4.37 10.76
CA GLN A 78 -16.35 -3.93 10.75
C GLN A 78 -16.61 -3.06 9.52
N GLY A 79 -17.13 -3.65 8.45
CA GLY A 79 -17.43 -2.93 7.22
C GLY A 79 -17.99 -3.84 6.13
N GLN A 80 -18.19 -3.26 4.94
CA GLN A 80 -18.65 -3.99 3.77
C GLN A 80 -17.44 -4.40 2.92
N ALA A 81 -17.27 -5.71 2.74
CA ALA A 81 -16.32 -6.25 1.78
C ALA A 81 -16.75 -5.92 0.35
N VAL A 82 -15.83 -5.37 -0.45
CA VAL A 82 -16.02 -5.10 -1.88
C VAL A 82 -14.89 -5.75 -2.69
N SER A 83 -15.17 -6.07 -3.95
CA SER A 83 -14.15 -6.60 -4.86
C SER A 83 -13.06 -5.56 -5.12
N LEU A 84 -11.80 -6.00 -5.20
CA LEU A 84 -10.66 -5.15 -5.52
C LEU A 84 -10.58 -4.91 -7.04
N THR A 85 -11.48 -4.08 -7.57
CA THR A 85 -11.51 -3.66 -8.97
C THR A 85 -11.05 -2.20 -9.09
N ASP A 86 -10.59 -1.81 -10.27
CA ASP A 86 -10.16 -0.43 -10.54
C ASP A 86 -11.30 0.56 -10.27
N ASP A 87 -12.53 0.24 -10.68
CA ASP A 87 -13.72 1.08 -10.40
C ASP A 87 -13.94 1.34 -8.90
N ASN A 88 -13.79 0.29 -8.07
CA ASN A 88 -13.99 0.42 -6.62
C ASN A 88 -12.84 1.20 -5.97
N ILE A 89 -11.61 1.03 -6.47
CA ILE A 89 -10.45 1.80 -6.02
C ILE A 89 -10.62 3.28 -6.40
N GLU A 90 -11.02 3.54 -7.65
CA GLU A 90 -11.29 4.89 -8.15
C GLU A 90 -12.35 5.59 -7.32
N ALA A 91 -13.48 4.92 -7.04
CA ALA A 91 -14.60 5.48 -6.28
C ALA A 91 -14.22 5.97 -4.87
N VAL A 92 -13.19 5.38 -4.24
CA VAL A 92 -12.74 5.75 -2.89
C VAL A 92 -11.45 6.57 -2.86
N THR A 93 -10.80 6.79 -4.01
CA THR A 93 -9.50 7.46 -4.09
C THR A 93 -9.67 8.98 -4.07
N ALA A 94 -9.16 9.61 -3.01
CA ALA A 94 -9.12 11.07 -2.90
C ALA A 94 -7.91 11.65 -3.65
N LEU A 95 -8.06 12.02 -4.93
CA LEU A 95 -6.97 12.52 -5.78
C LEU A 95 -6.23 13.74 -5.18
N ALA A 96 -6.94 14.64 -4.50
CA ALA A 96 -6.31 15.76 -3.80
C ALA A 96 -5.31 15.31 -2.71
N LYS A 97 -5.64 14.23 -1.97
CA LYS A 97 -4.74 13.64 -0.98
C LYS A 97 -3.56 12.94 -1.66
N VAL A 98 -3.80 12.24 -2.77
CA VAL A 98 -2.74 11.59 -3.57
C VAL A 98 -1.72 12.65 -4.03
N ARG A 99 -2.18 13.71 -4.70
CA ARG A 99 -1.31 14.81 -5.16
C ARG A 99 -0.51 15.41 -4.01
N LYS A 100 -1.16 15.68 -2.86
CA LYS A 100 -0.49 16.21 -1.67
C LYS A 100 0.56 15.25 -1.08
N ASN A 101 0.27 13.96 -1.04
CA ASN A 101 1.18 12.95 -0.48
C ASN A 101 2.41 12.73 -1.38
N TYR A 102 2.24 12.81 -2.70
CA TYR A 102 3.32 12.68 -3.67
C TYR A 102 3.91 14.02 -4.14
N LYS A 103 3.51 15.14 -3.54
CA LYS A 103 3.98 16.49 -3.87
C LYS A 103 3.86 16.82 -5.37
N ILE A 104 2.78 16.34 -6.01
CA ILE A 104 2.52 16.56 -7.43
C ILE A 104 1.79 17.90 -7.57
N ASN A 105 2.46 18.87 -8.17
CA ASN A 105 1.92 20.21 -8.36
C ASN A 105 0.86 20.24 -9.47
N ASN A 106 -0.25 20.94 -9.24
CA ASN A 106 -1.28 21.19 -10.26
C ASN A 106 -0.80 22.13 -11.38
N SER A 107 0.34 22.80 -11.22
CA SER A 107 0.91 23.74 -12.19
C SER A 107 1.80 23.07 -13.24
N LEU A 108 1.85 21.73 -13.29
CA LEU A 108 2.54 21.02 -14.36
C LEU A 108 1.73 21.24 -15.65
N GLY A 109 2.13 22.21 -16.46
CA GLY A 109 1.39 22.65 -17.66
C GLY A 109 1.22 21.59 -18.77
N TRP A 110 1.74 20.38 -18.57
CA TRP A 110 1.53 19.22 -19.44
C TRP A 110 0.49 18.23 -18.89
N LEU A 111 0.01 18.41 -17.65
CA LEU A 111 -1.07 17.60 -17.11
C LEU A 111 -2.41 18.10 -17.66
N PRO A 112 -3.27 17.19 -18.17
CA PRO A 112 -4.62 17.54 -18.60
C PRO A 112 -5.43 18.19 -17.46
N GLU A 113 -6.29 19.16 -17.81
CA GLU A 113 -7.25 19.74 -16.86
C GLU A 113 -8.39 18.77 -16.55
N ASP A 114 -8.78 17.94 -17.52
CA ASP A 114 -9.77 16.89 -17.34
C ASP A 114 -9.24 15.77 -16.43
N GLU A 115 -10.00 15.43 -15.40
CA GLU A 115 -9.57 14.51 -14.35
C GLU A 115 -9.40 13.07 -14.88
N ALA A 116 -10.28 12.62 -15.76
CA ALA A 116 -10.20 11.30 -16.36
C ALA A 116 -8.99 11.18 -17.28
N ALA A 117 -8.71 12.21 -18.09
CA ALA A 117 -7.54 12.28 -18.93
C ALA A 117 -6.22 12.44 -18.15
N CYS A 118 -6.26 13.01 -16.94
CA CYS A 118 -5.09 13.26 -16.07
C CYS A 118 -4.72 12.05 -15.20
N ARG A 119 -5.67 11.14 -14.93
CA ARG A 119 -5.47 10.01 -14.01
C ARG A 119 -4.29 9.10 -14.42
N PRO A 120 -4.15 8.65 -15.68
CA PRO A 120 -3.05 7.76 -16.07
C PRO A 120 -1.66 8.38 -15.86
N GLN A 121 -1.49 9.68 -16.14
CA GLN A 121 -0.23 10.38 -15.94
C GLN A 121 0.04 10.58 -14.44
N LEU A 122 -1.00 10.82 -13.64
CA LEU A 122 -0.86 10.92 -12.20
C LEU A 122 -0.39 9.59 -11.60
N GLU A 123 -0.94 8.46 -12.03
CA GLU A 123 -0.51 7.13 -11.62
C GLU A 123 0.95 6.86 -12.01
N ALA A 124 1.34 7.20 -13.24
CA ALA A 124 2.72 7.07 -13.69
C ALA A 124 3.70 7.90 -12.84
N LEU A 125 3.31 9.12 -12.43
CA LEU A 125 4.10 9.97 -11.54
C LEU A 125 4.20 9.39 -10.13
N VAL A 126 3.12 8.80 -9.61
CA VAL A 126 3.10 8.12 -8.31
C VAL A 126 4.06 6.92 -8.33
N VAL A 127 3.95 6.05 -9.32
CA VAL A 127 4.83 4.86 -9.46
C VAL A 127 6.28 5.29 -9.61
N SER A 128 6.54 6.34 -10.41
CA SER A 128 7.89 6.89 -10.59
C SER A 128 8.44 7.44 -9.27
N SER A 129 7.64 8.16 -8.50
CA SER A 129 8.05 8.70 -7.18
C SER A 129 8.38 7.59 -6.18
N MET A 130 7.63 6.48 -6.20
CA MET A 130 7.91 5.31 -5.38
C MET A 130 9.19 4.59 -5.82
N ALA A 131 9.40 4.43 -7.14
CA ALA A 131 10.58 3.76 -7.69
C ALA A 131 11.88 4.53 -7.43
N LEU A 132 11.83 5.87 -7.45
CA LEU A 132 13.00 6.72 -7.19
C LEU A 132 13.34 6.84 -5.70
N ARG A 133 12.48 6.37 -4.78
CA ARG A 133 12.74 6.40 -3.33
C ARG A 133 13.98 5.61 -2.92
N SER A 134 14.24 4.50 -3.61
CA SER A 134 15.33 3.58 -3.31
C SER A 134 16.66 3.92 -4.00
N LEU A 135 16.73 5.04 -4.73
CA LEU A 135 17.94 5.56 -5.36
C LEU A 135 18.71 6.52 -4.45
#